data_AF-A0A7V3EUE8-F1
#
_entry.id   AF-A0A7V3EUE8-F1
#
_cell.length_a   1.000
_cell.length_b   1.000
_cell.length_c   1.000
_cell.angle_alpha   90.00
_cell.angle_beta   90.00
_cell.angle_gamma   90.00
#
_symmetry.space_group_name_H-M   'P 1'
#
loop_
_entity.id
_entity.type
_entity.pdbx_description
1 polymer ?
#
loop_
_entity_poly.entity_id
_entity_poly.type
_entity_poly.pdbx_seq_one_letter_code
_entity_poly.pdbx_strand_id
1 'polypeptide(L)'
;MKKIGIITEDVCSLPERIIKYFGIEIVKTKLYFPEWEKFPKNNLYQLMAETKATPKTSAPSPGDYLRAYKKVLEDFEKALVITLSSKLSACYNSALQAREVFENP
;
A
#
# COMPACT_ATOMS: atom_id res chain seq x y z
N MET A 1 -21.07 -5.13 -13.13
CA MET A 1 -19.83 -5.40 -12.38
C MET A 1 -18.76 -5.89 -13.34
N LYS A 2 -17.51 -5.50 -13.13
CA LYS A 2 -16.33 -6.03 -13.85
C LYS A 2 -15.89 -7.35 -13.18
N LYS A 3 -15.09 -8.19 -13.87
CA LYS A 3 -14.74 -9.52 -13.34
C LYS A 3 -13.70 -9.50 -12.21
N ILE A 4 -12.55 -8.86 -12.42
CA ILE A 4 -11.42 -8.89 -11.46
C ILE A 4 -10.85 -7.49 -11.31
N GLY A 5 -10.84 -6.98 -10.08
CA GLY A 5 -10.13 -5.76 -9.69
C GLY A 5 -8.76 -6.09 -9.12
N ILE A 6 -7.81 -5.15 -9.22
CA ILE A 6 -6.44 -5.33 -8.74
C ILE A 6 -6.21 -4.46 -7.53
N ILE A 7 -5.59 -5.04 -6.51
CA ILE A 7 -5.13 -4.35 -5.31
C ILE A 7 -3.63 -4.59 -5.17
N THR A 8 -2.86 -3.53 -4.91
CA THR A 8 -1.44 -3.63 -4.60
C THR A 8 -0.99 -2.48 -3.69
N GLU A 9 0.26 -2.50 -3.22
CA GLU A 9 0.81 -1.39 -2.43
C GLU A 9 1.54 -0.37 -3.29
N ASP A 10 1.72 0.83 -2.77
CA ASP A 10 2.45 1.91 -3.44
C ASP A 10 3.93 1.61 -3.75
N VAL A 11 4.53 0.66 -3.04
CA VAL A 11 5.90 0.20 -3.27
C VAL A 11 6.12 -0.42 -4.66
N CYS A 12 5.07 -0.84 -5.37
CA CYS A 12 5.17 -1.32 -6.76
C CYS A 12 5.63 -0.22 -7.74
N SER A 13 5.58 1.05 -7.32
CA SER A 13 6.06 2.21 -8.10
C SER A 13 5.45 2.31 -9.50
N LEU A 14 4.22 1.82 -9.66
CA LEU A 14 3.50 1.93 -10.93
C LEU A 14 3.23 3.40 -11.27
N PRO A 15 3.41 3.82 -12.54
CA PRO A 15 3.05 5.17 -12.97
C PRO A 15 1.56 5.45 -12.74
N GLU A 16 1.23 6.68 -12.33
CA GLU A 16 -0.16 7.09 -12.05
C GLU A 16 -1.11 6.84 -13.24
N ARG A 17 -0.63 7.00 -14.47
CA ARG A 17 -1.40 6.70 -15.68
C ARG A 17 -1.86 5.24 -15.76
N ILE A 18 -1.02 4.30 -15.30
CA ILE A 18 -1.33 2.86 -15.28
C ILE A 18 -2.35 2.57 -14.20
N ILE A 19 -2.14 3.13 -12.99
CA ILE A 19 -3.06 2.99 -11.87
C ILE A 19 -4.46 3.47 -12.26
N LYS A 20 -4.56 4.66 -12.87
CA LYS A 20 -5.85 5.24 -13.32
C LYS A 20 -6.48 4.45 -14.45
N TYR A 21 -5.71 4.07 -15.47
CA TYR A 21 -6.23 3.36 -16.64
C TYR A 21 -6.87 2.01 -16.28
N PHE A 22 -6.24 1.26 -15.38
CA PHE A 22 -6.75 -0.04 -14.94
C PHE A 22 -7.65 0.01 -13.71
N GLY A 23 -7.78 1.17 -13.06
CA GLY A 23 -8.53 1.31 -11.81
C GLY A 23 -7.93 0.47 -10.67
N ILE A 24 -6.60 0.45 -10.57
CA ILE A 24 -5.88 -0.33 -9.54
C ILE A 24 -6.05 0.37 -8.19
N GLU A 25 -6.52 -0.37 -7.19
CA GLU A 25 -6.58 0.14 -5.82
C GLU A 25 -5.21 0.03 -5.15
N ILE A 26 -4.75 1.15 -4.60
CA ILE A 26 -3.43 1.25 -3.96
C ILE A 26 -3.58 1.35 -2.44
N VAL A 27 -3.06 0.35 -1.74
CA VAL A 27 -2.92 0.36 -0.28
C VAL A 27 -1.60 1.05 0.09
N LYS A 28 -1.66 2.11 0.90
CA LYS A 28 -0.47 2.91 1.23
C LYS A 28 0.36 2.26 2.32
N THR A 29 1.65 2.04 2.05
CA THR A 29 2.65 1.80 3.08
C THR A 29 2.87 3.05 3.92
N LYS A 30 3.37 2.87 5.14
CA LYS A 30 3.61 3.98 6.07
C LYS A 30 5.09 4.28 6.13
N LEU A 31 5.44 5.56 6.05
CA LEU A 31 6.79 6.08 6.20
C LEU A 31 6.79 7.03 7.40
N TYR A 32 7.66 6.76 8.36
CA TYR A 32 7.87 7.60 9.54
C TYR A 32 9.28 8.13 9.52
N PHE A 33 9.42 9.45 9.52
CA PHE A 33 10.71 10.12 9.50
C PHE A 33 10.67 11.43 10.30
N PRO A 34 11.08 11.42 11.59
CA PRO A 34 11.06 12.60 12.47
C PRO A 34 11.76 13.84 11.91
N GLU A 35 12.77 13.63 11.06
CA GLU A 35 13.60 14.65 10.46
C GLU A 35 12.81 15.55 9.49
N TRP A 36 11.69 15.07 8.95
CA TRP A 36 10.91 15.80 7.95
C TRP A 36 10.35 17.12 8.48
N GLU A 37 9.92 17.14 9.74
CA GLU A 37 9.38 18.35 10.39
C GLU A 37 10.46 19.43 10.58
N LYS A 38 11.72 19.02 10.74
CA LYS A 38 12.85 19.93 10.96
C LYS A 38 13.34 20.58 9.66
N PHE A 39 13.08 19.94 8.52
CA PHE A 39 13.58 20.36 7.21
C PHE A 39 12.50 20.25 6.13
N PRO A 40 11.43 21.07 6.21
CA PRO A 40 10.24 20.92 5.36
C PRO A 40 10.48 21.18 3.86
N LYS A 41 11.63 21.75 3.48
CA LYS A 41 12.00 22.02 2.08
C LYS A 41 12.76 20.88 1.42
N ASN A 42 13.26 19.91 2.20
CA ASN A 42 14.11 18.85 1.70
C ASN A 42 13.29 17.60 1.42
N ASN A 43 13.61 16.91 0.33
CA ASN A 43 13.02 15.60 0.07
C ASN A 43 13.70 14.50 0.92
N LEU A 44 13.10 13.32 0.94
CA LEU A 44 13.56 12.18 1.74
C LEU A 44 15.05 11.86 1.54
N TYR A 45 15.51 11.84 0.29
CA TYR A 45 16.90 11.51 -0.04
C TYR A 45 17.89 12.58 0.39
N GLN A 46 17.54 13.86 0.20
CA GLN A 46 18.35 14.99 0.70
C GLN A 46 18.50 14.91 2.21
N LEU A 47 17.38 14.65 2.92
CA LEU A 47 17.39 14.52 4.37
C LEU A 47 18.24 13.36 4.87
N MET A 48 18.13 12.18 4.25
CA MET A 48 18.98 11.03 4.59
C MET A 48 20.46 11.32 4.36
N ALA A 49 20.79 12.04 3.28
CA ALA A 49 22.17 12.39 2.95
C ALA A 49 22.79 13.37 3.97
N GLU A 50 22.03 14.39 4.37
CA GLU A 50 22.46 15.46 5.27
C GLU A 50 22.49 15.03 6.73
N THR A 51 21.42 14.39 7.22
CA THR A 51 21.26 14.07 8.65
C THR A 51 21.91 12.74 9.04
N LYS A 52 22.21 11.87 8.06
CA LYS A 52 22.57 10.45 8.26
C LYS A 52 21.51 9.63 9.01
N ALA A 53 20.33 10.20 9.26
CA ALA A 53 19.21 9.50 9.84
C ALA A 53 18.49 8.66 8.77
N THR A 54 17.85 7.59 9.21
CA THR A 54 17.10 6.68 8.33
C THR A 54 15.62 6.70 8.69
N PRO A 55 14.73 6.74 7.67
CA PRO A 55 13.31 6.61 7.92
C PRO A 55 12.96 5.19 8.35
N LYS A 56 11.83 5.04 9.03
CA LYS A 56 11.22 3.74 9.32
C LYS A 56 10.00 3.54 8.43
N THR A 57 9.80 2.31 7.99
CA THR A 57 8.61 1.93 7.22
C THR A 57 7.78 0.92 7.99
N SER A 58 6.46 0.89 7.76
CA SER A 58 5.61 -0.21 8.19
C SER A 58 4.61 -0.61 7.12
N ALA A 59 4.24 -1.89 7.15
CA ALA A 59 3.22 -2.45 6.28
C ALA A 59 1.86 -1.78 6.56
N PRO A 60 0.94 -1.77 5.58
CA PRO A 60 -0.44 -1.43 5.84
C PRO A 60 -1.05 -2.43 6.83
N SER A 61 -1.98 -1.96 7.65
CA SER A 61 -2.70 -2.80 8.61
C SER A 61 -3.73 -3.69 7.90
N PRO A 62 -4.19 -4.79 8.53
CA PRO A 62 -5.32 -5.56 8.02
C PRO A 62 -6.57 -4.68 7.75
N GLY A 63 -6.81 -3.67 8.59
CA GLY A 63 -7.90 -2.72 8.37
C GLY A 63 -7.73 -1.85 7.12
N ASP A 64 -6.49 -1.56 6.69
CA ASP A 64 -6.21 -0.82 5.46
C ASP A 64 -6.56 -1.68 4.23
N TYR A 65 -6.20 -2.96 4.24
CA TYR A 65 -6.59 -3.93 3.20
C TYR A 65 -8.09 -4.16 3.16
N LEU A 66 -8.75 -4.32 4.32
CA LEU A 66 -10.20 -4.52 4.39
C LEU A 66 -10.98 -3.38 3.71
N ARG A 67 -10.52 -2.13 3.86
CA ARG A 67 -11.12 -0.98 3.17
C ARG A 67 -10.91 -1.05 1.65
N ALA A 68 -9.72 -1.45 1.21
CA ALA A 68 -9.44 -1.66 -0.21
C ALA A 68 -10.28 -2.80 -0.82
N TYR A 69 -10.51 -3.89 -0.07
CA TYR A 69 -11.35 -5.01 -0.52
C TYR A 69 -12.78 -4.54 -0.76
N LYS A 70 -13.36 -3.85 0.23
CA LYS A 70 -14.72 -3.29 0.13
C LYS A 70 -14.84 -2.37 -1.08
N LYS A 71 -13.91 -1.43 -1.23
CA LYS A 71 -13.90 -0.47 -2.34
C LYS A 71 -13.79 -1.14 -3.71
N VAL A 72 -12.90 -2.12 -3.87
CA VAL A 72 -12.78 -2.84 -5.16
C VAL A 72 -14.03 -3.66 -5.45
N LEU A 73 -14.62 -4.29 -4.45
CA LEU A 73 -15.80 -5.14 -4.66
C LEU A 73 -17.10 -4.36 -4.88
N GLU A 74 -17.09 -3.03 -4.77
CA GLU A 74 -18.20 -2.17 -5.23
C GLU A 74 -18.36 -2.25 -6.76
N ASP A 75 -17.25 -2.34 -7.49
CA ASP A 75 -17.23 -2.31 -8.97
C ASP A 75 -16.92 -3.69 -9.60
N PHE A 76 -16.30 -4.59 -8.84
CA PHE A 76 -15.75 -5.86 -9.33
C PHE A 76 -16.32 -7.08 -8.60
N GLU A 77 -16.46 -8.20 -9.31
CA GLU A 77 -16.91 -9.49 -8.73
C GLU A 77 -15.86 -10.13 -7.82
N LYS A 78 -14.57 -9.95 -8.13
CA LYS A 78 -13.43 -10.53 -7.40
C LYS A 78 -12.28 -9.54 -7.30
N ALA A 79 -11.42 -9.74 -6.31
CA ALA A 79 -10.18 -8.99 -6.16
C ALA A 79 -8.95 -9.92 -6.29
N LEU A 80 -7.94 -9.47 -7.04
CA LEU A 80 -6.59 -10.04 -7.03
C LEU A 80 -5.67 -9.10 -6.25
N VAL A 81 -5.13 -9.60 -5.13
CA VAL A 81 -4.22 -8.83 -4.27
C VAL A 81 -2.78 -9.24 -4.55
N ILE A 82 -1.98 -8.32 -5.10
CA ILE A 82 -0.56 -8.50 -5.38
C ILE A 82 0.22 -7.74 -4.31
N THR A 83 0.84 -8.47 -3.40
CA THR A 83 1.55 -7.89 -2.25
C THR A 83 3.05 -7.91 -2.44
N LEU A 84 3.75 -6.99 -1.78
CA LEU A 84 5.20 -7.09 -1.58
C LEU A 84 5.57 -8.45 -0.96
N SER A 85 6.74 -8.97 -1.35
CA SER A 85 7.27 -10.26 -0.87
C SER A 85 7.14 -10.41 0.64
N SER A 86 6.61 -11.55 1.08
CA SER A 86 6.49 -11.91 2.50
C SER A 86 7.82 -12.02 3.24
N LYS A 87 8.94 -12.13 2.50
CA LYS A 87 10.30 -12.08 3.06
C LYS A 87 10.76 -10.66 3.39
N LEU A 88 10.12 -9.64 2.81
CA LEU A 88 10.52 -8.23 2.95
C LEU A 88 9.55 -7.43 3.81
N SER A 89 8.28 -7.82 3.87
CA SER A 89 7.24 -7.06 4.56
C SER A 89 6.10 -7.93 5.06
N ALA A 90 5.40 -7.45 6.08
CA ALA A 90 4.17 -8.04 6.58
C ALA A 90 2.95 -7.80 5.66
N CYS A 91 3.08 -7.06 4.55
CA CYS A 91 1.99 -6.79 3.59
C CYS A 91 1.16 -8.03 3.26
N TYR A 92 1.82 -9.13 2.86
CA TYR A 92 1.16 -10.41 2.57
C TYR A 92 0.32 -10.93 3.76
N ASN A 93 0.91 -10.93 4.96
CA ASN A 93 0.23 -11.45 6.15
C ASN A 93 -0.94 -10.55 6.57
N SER A 94 -0.77 -9.23 6.47
CA SER A 94 -1.84 -8.26 6.74
C SER A 94 -3.00 -8.39 5.76
N ALA A 95 -2.71 -8.63 4.48
CA ALA A 95 -3.72 -8.92 3.47
C ALA A 95 -4.48 -10.23 3.76
N LEU A 96 -3.78 -11.29 4.21
CA LEU A 96 -4.41 -12.55 4.61
C LEU A 96 -5.33 -12.38 5.82
N GLN A 97 -4.88 -11.69 6.88
CA GLN A 97 -5.71 -11.41 8.05
C GLN A 97 -6.96 -10.61 7.68
N ALA A 98 -6.82 -9.62 6.79
CA ALA A 98 -7.96 -8.86 6.28
C ALA A 98 -8.96 -9.74 5.53
N ARG A 99 -8.49 -10.76 4.82
CA ARG A 99 -9.34 -11.73 4.09
C ARG A 99 -10.08 -12.64 5.07
N GLU A 100 -9.44 -13.09 6.14
CA GLU A 100 -10.07 -13.96 7.15
C GLU A 100 -11.24 -13.28 7.86
N VAL A 101 -11.16 -11.97 8.09
CA VAL A 101 -12.25 -11.20 8.73
C VAL A 101 -13.30 -10.71 7.73
N PHE A 102 -13.09 -10.90 6.43
CA PHE A 102 -14.03 -10.46 5.40
C PHE A 102 -14.99 -11.61 5.08
N GLU A 103 -16.26 -11.45 5.46
CA GLU A 103 -17.30 -12.50 5.37
C GLU A 103 -17.62 -12.97 3.94
N ASN A 104 -17.10 -12.28 2.91
CA ASN A 104 -17.38 -12.58 1.50
C ASN A 104 -16.14 -12.45 0.61
N PRO A 105 -15.12 -13.32 0.79
CA PRO A 105 -13.80 -13.20 0.14
C PRO A 105 -13.80 -13.45 -1.38
#